data_AF-A0A920MSB6-F1
#
_entry.id   AF-A0A920MSB6-F1
#
_cell.length_a   1.000
_cell.length_b   1.000
_cell.length_c   1.000
_cell.angle_alpha   90.00
_cell.angle_beta   90.00
_cell.angle_gamma   90.00
#
_symmetry.space_group_name_H-M   'P 1'
#
loop_
_entity.id
_entity.type
_entity.pdbx_description
1 polymer ?
#
loop_
_entity_poly.entity_id
_entity_poly.type
_entity_poly.pdbx_seq_one_letter_code
_entity_poly.pdbx_strand_id
1 'polypeptide(L)'
;MAHAYTPGLKVLHYTKLKKNRRLPIKGEVSKGKGDKVNADDVIAKTDLPGNVNMLKVANLLNISPADIHDVLEVKEGDTVNKGDMIAQTDGLFGFFKSDVRSPISGTIESISDVTGQIVMREAPIPVEVDAYVKGYRVGCEKRMKV
;
A
#
# COMPACT_ATOMS: atom_id res chain seq x y z
N MET A 1 -17.25 45.87 5.38
CA MET A 1 -17.99 45.80 4.10
C MET A 1 -17.81 44.39 3.55
N ALA A 2 -18.89 43.62 3.45
CA ALA A 2 -18.85 42.24 2.97
C ALA A 2 -18.90 42.24 1.43
N HIS A 3 -17.77 41.91 0.79
CA HIS A 3 -17.76 41.63 -0.64
C HIS A 3 -18.36 40.24 -0.85
N ALA A 4 -19.64 40.20 -1.21
CA ALA A 4 -20.26 38.96 -1.69
C ALA A 4 -19.56 38.54 -2.98
N TYR A 5 -18.85 37.43 -2.95
CA TYR A 5 -18.36 36.78 -4.16
C TYR A 5 -19.60 36.29 -4.91
N THR A 6 -20.04 37.03 -5.94
CA THR A 6 -21.07 36.58 -6.89
C THR A 6 -20.35 35.89 -8.05
N PRO A 7 -20.12 34.56 -8.00
CA PRO A 7 -19.59 33.86 -9.15
C PRO A 7 -20.58 34.06 -10.30
N GLY A 8 -20.16 34.81 -11.33
CA GLY A 8 -20.99 35.07 -12.51
C GLY A 8 -21.30 33.77 -13.22
N LEU A 9 -22.57 33.37 -13.24
CA LEU A 9 -23.04 32.21 -13.97
C LEU A 9 -22.87 32.49 -15.48
N LYS A 10 -21.86 31.89 -16.10
CA LYS A 10 -21.63 31.98 -17.54
C LYS A 10 -22.39 30.87 -18.26
N VAL A 11 -23.49 31.22 -18.91
CA VAL A 11 -24.27 30.27 -19.74
C VAL A 11 -23.64 30.18 -21.13
N LEU A 12 -23.24 28.97 -21.53
CA LEU A 12 -22.67 28.67 -22.85
C LEU A 12 -23.50 27.56 -23.51
N HIS A 13 -23.76 27.68 -24.82
CA HIS A 13 -24.51 26.66 -25.58
C HIS A 13 -23.78 25.32 -25.64
N TYR A 14 -22.44 25.33 -25.77
CA TYR A 14 -21.60 24.14 -25.66
C TYR A 14 -20.20 24.54 -25.19
N THR A 15 -19.49 23.59 -24.57
CA THR A 15 -18.09 23.78 -24.18
C THR A 15 -17.31 22.48 -24.36
N LYS A 16 -16.03 22.58 -24.72
CA LYS A 16 -15.12 21.42 -24.77
C LYS A 16 -14.45 21.27 -23.41
N LEU A 17 -14.78 20.19 -22.70
CA LEU A 17 -14.17 19.87 -21.41
C LEU A 17 -12.96 18.94 -21.61
N LYS A 18 -11.85 19.24 -20.95
CA LYS A 18 -10.73 18.31 -20.79
C LYS A 18 -10.48 18.11 -19.30
N LYS A 19 -10.74 16.90 -18.79
CA LYS A 19 -10.45 16.54 -17.39
C LYS A 19 -9.21 15.66 -17.34
N ASN A 20 -8.23 16.07 -16.53
CA ASN A 20 -7.06 15.24 -16.24
C ASN A 20 -7.37 14.35 -15.04
N ARG A 21 -7.21 13.04 -15.23
CA ARG A 21 -7.29 12.01 -14.19
C ARG A 21 -5.86 11.53 -13.92
N ARG A 22 -5.45 11.45 -12.65
CA ARG A 22 -4.05 11.19 -12.27
C ARG A 22 -3.99 10.08 -11.23
N LEU A 23 -3.10 9.12 -11.44
CA LEU A 23 -2.73 8.14 -10.42
C LEU A 23 -1.67 8.74 -9.47
N PRO A 24 -1.65 8.33 -8.19
CA PRO A 24 -0.63 8.78 -7.23
C PRO A 24 0.77 8.28 -7.60
N ILE A 25 0.86 7.07 -8.15
CA ILE A 25 2.09 6.44 -8.63
C ILE A 25 1.89 5.86 -10.04
N LYS A 26 2.97 5.33 -10.64
CA LYS A 26 2.87 4.66 -11.94
C LYS A 26 1.97 3.44 -11.83
N GLY A 27 1.05 3.31 -12.78
CA GLY A 27 0.16 2.17 -12.87
C GLY A 27 -0.20 1.85 -14.31
N GLU A 28 -1.22 1.03 -14.44
CA GLU A 28 -1.75 0.55 -15.70
C GLU A 28 -2.92 1.41 -16.16
N VAL A 29 -3.06 1.55 -17.47
CA VAL A 29 -4.15 2.30 -18.09
C VAL A 29 -4.92 1.33 -18.97
N SER A 30 -6.20 1.13 -18.64
CA SER A 30 -7.05 0.10 -19.23
C SER A 30 -7.55 0.43 -20.64
N LYS A 31 -7.66 1.72 -20.98
CA LYS A 31 -8.25 2.20 -22.25
C LYS A 31 -7.25 2.94 -23.13
N GLY A 32 -7.31 2.74 -24.44
CA GLY A 32 -6.51 3.38 -25.49
C GLY A 32 -6.93 4.82 -25.78
N LYS A 33 -6.10 5.57 -26.53
CA LYS A 33 -6.45 6.92 -26.97
C LYS A 33 -7.58 6.83 -28.00
N GLY A 34 -8.64 7.61 -27.83
CA GLY A 34 -9.82 7.60 -28.69
C GLY A 34 -10.95 6.69 -28.20
N ASP A 35 -10.71 5.88 -27.16
CA ASP A 35 -11.74 5.02 -26.60
C ASP A 35 -12.86 5.83 -25.96
N LYS A 36 -14.10 5.40 -26.22
CA LYS A 36 -15.30 5.89 -25.52
C LYS A 36 -15.27 5.40 -24.08
N VAL A 37 -15.55 6.29 -23.14
CA VAL A 37 -15.65 6.00 -21.72
C VAL A 37 -16.94 6.58 -21.15
N ASN A 38 -17.60 5.85 -20.26
CA ASN A 38 -18.64 6.38 -19.37
C ASN A 38 -17.99 6.99 -18.13
N ALA A 39 -18.76 7.74 -17.35
CA ALA A 39 -18.23 8.44 -16.17
C ALA A 39 -17.60 7.47 -15.14
N ASP A 40 -18.22 6.32 -14.93
CA ASP A 40 -17.80 5.32 -13.91
C ASP A 40 -16.77 4.31 -14.45
N ASP A 41 -16.38 4.40 -15.72
CA ASP A 41 -15.42 3.47 -16.29
C ASP A 41 -14.04 3.68 -15.63
N VAL A 42 -13.46 2.62 -15.08
CA VAL A 42 -12.09 2.62 -14.57
C VAL A 42 -11.12 2.76 -15.74
N ILE A 43 -10.44 3.90 -15.81
CA ILE A 43 -9.50 4.20 -16.90
C ILE A 43 -8.06 3.94 -16.53
N ALA A 44 -7.73 3.88 -15.24
CA ALA A 44 -6.39 3.61 -14.76
C ALA A 44 -6.42 2.95 -13.36
N LYS A 45 -5.46 2.07 -13.09
CA LYS A 45 -5.32 1.37 -11.80
C LYS A 45 -3.85 1.28 -11.39
N THR A 46 -3.58 1.22 -10.09
CA THR A 46 -2.24 0.98 -9.55
C THR A 46 -2.35 0.35 -8.17
N ASP A 47 -1.37 -0.45 -7.79
CA ASP A 47 -1.28 -1.04 -6.46
C ASP A 47 -0.32 -0.22 -5.61
N LEU A 48 -0.84 0.51 -4.62
CA LEU A 48 -0.01 1.21 -3.66
C LEU A 48 0.70 0.19 -2.77
N PRO A 49 2.01 0.37 -2.49
CA PRO A 49 2.69 -0.48 -1.52
C PRO A 49 1.98 -0.36 -0.16
N GLY A 50 1.71 -1.51 0.48
CA GLY A 50 1.16 -1.54 1.82
C GLY A 50 2.10 -0.92 2.85
N ASN A 51 1.56 -0.58 4.02
CA ASN A 51 2.36 0.02 5.09
C ASN A 51 3.44 -0.96 5.57
N VAL A 52 4.58 -0.40 5.97
CA VAL A 52 5.68 -1.16 6.54
C VAL A 52 5.59 -1.11 8.06
N ASN A 53 5.64 -2.27 8.70
CA ASN A 53 5.69 -2.42 10.14
C ASN A 53 6.97 -3.14 10.56
N MET A 54 7.64 -2.59 11.57
CA MET A 54 8.84 -3.19 12.14
C MET A 54 8.50 -3.89 13.47
N LEU A 55 8.84 -5.16 13.59
CA LEU A 55 8.60 -5.98 14.77
C LEU A 55 9.94 -6.31 15.45
N LYS A 56 10.14 -5.78 16.67
CA LYS A 56 11.40 -5.96 17.43
C LYS A 56 11.40 -7.28 18.20
N VAL A 57 11.56 -8.40 17.48
CA VAL A 57 11.48 -9.76 18.04
C VAL A 57 12.53 -10.00 19.13
N ALA A 58 13.78 -9.55 18.95
CA ALA A 58 14.82 -9.74 19.95
C ALA A 58 14.49 -9.09 21.30
N ASN A 59 13.87 -7.90 21.27
CA ASN A 59 13.43 -7.20 22.48
C ASN A 59 12.24 -7.89 23.14
N LEU A 60 11.31 -8.46 22.35
CA LEU A 60 10.12 -9.14 22.88
C LEU A 60 10.47 -10.49 23.51
N LEU A 61 11.44 -11.22 22.95
CA LEU A 61 11.90 -12.52 23.44
C LEU A 61 13.10 -12.41 24.40
N ASN A 62 13.65 -11.21 24.58
CA ASN A 62 14.82 -10.92 25.41
C ASN A 62 16.06 -11.77 25.03
N ILE A 63 16.33 -11.84 23.72
CA ILE A 63 17.45 -12.59 23.14
C ILE A 63 18.46 -11.63 22.47
N SER A 64 19.65 -12.14 22.17
CA SER A 64 20.62 -11.40 21.34
C SER A 64 20.07 -11.26 19.91
N PRO A 65 20.27 -10.10 19.25
CA PRO A 65 19.93 -9.93 17.83
C PRO A 65 20.48 -11.03 16.92
N ALA A 66 21.69 -11.53 17.22
CA ALA A 66 22.36 -12.57 16.44
C ALA A 66 21.62 -13.93 16.49
N ASP A 67 20.89 -14.20 17.57
CA ASP A 67 20.20 -15.48 17.80
C ASP A 67 18.77 -15.46 17.24
N ILE A 68 18.36 -14.39 16.54
CA ILE A 68 17.00 -14.25 16.03
C ILE A 68 16.62 -15.38 15.08
N HIS A 69 17.56 -15.85 14.25
CA HIS A 69 17.31 -16.91 13.28
C HIS A 69 17.03 -18.28 13.93
N ASP A 70 17.44 -18.48 15.18
CA ASP A 70 17.24 -19.75 15.90
C ASP A 70 15.83 -19.88 16.50
N VAL A 71 15.14 -18.76 16.70
CA VAL A 71 13.81 -18.70 17.34
C VAL A 71 12.67 -18.41 16.35
N LEU A 72 13.00 -18.11 15.09
CA LEU A 72 12.04 -17.73 14.06
C LEU A 72 11.35 -18.94 13.45
N GLU A 73 10.03 -18.86 13.37
CA GLU A 73 9.16 -19.86 12.71
C GLU A 73 8.84 -19.48 11.26
N VAL A 74 9.35 -18.34 10.80
CA VAL A 74 9.03 -17.72 9.51
C VAL A 74 10.30 -17.24 8.79
N LYS A 75 10.23 -17.13 7.47
CA LYS A 75 11.35 -16.75 6.60
C LYS A 75 11.02 -15.51 5.78
N GLU A 76 12.07 -14.88 5.24
CA GLU A 76 11.91 -13.79 4.26
C GLU A 76 11.09 -14.27 3.05
N GLY A 77 10.07 -13.49 2.67
CA GLY A 77 9.11 -13.84 1.62
C GLY A 77 7.85 -14.57 2.10
N ASP A 78 7.81 -15.05 3.34
CA ASP A 78 6.62 -15.74 3.86
C ASP A 78 5.45 -14.78 4.04
N THR A 79 4.24 -15.28 3.80
CA THR A 79 2.99 -14.55 4.03
C THR A 79 2.45 -14.93 5.41
N VAL A 80 2.11 -13.93 6.22
CA VAL A 80 1.61 -14.08 7.58
C VAL A 80 0.29 -13.34 7.75
N ASN A 81 -0.59 -13.86 8.60
CA ASN A 81 -1.81 -13.17 9.03
C ASN A 81 -1.61 -12.56 10.42
N LYS A 82 -2.44 -11.55 10.72
CA LYS A 82 -2.50 -10.97 12.06
C LYS A 82 -2.81 -12.06 13.10
N GLY A 83 -1.92 -12.20 14.08
CA GLY A 83 -2.02 -13.18 15.15
C GLY A 83 -1.25 -14.48 14.90
N ASP A 84 -0.67 -14.68 13.72
CA ASP A 84 0.17 -15.86 13.43
C ASP A 84 1.45 -15.81 14.26
N MET A 85 1.94 -16.98 14.68
CA MET A 85 3.17 -17.10 15.46
C MET A 85 4.37 -16.84 14.55
N ILE A 86 5.21 -15.88 14.93
CA ILE A 86 6.38 -15.44 14.17
C ILE A 86 7.66 -16.04 14.75
N ALA A 87 7.76 -16.06 16.08
CA ALA A 87 8.92 -16.58 16.77
C ALA A 87 8.51 -17.14 18.13
N GLN A 88 9.24 -18.14 18.60
CA GLN A 88 9.03 -18.76 19.90
C GLN A 88 10.37 -19.10 20.55
N THR A 89 10.52 -18.78 21.84
CA THR A 89 11.66 -19.27 22.63
C THR A 89 11.31 -20.57 23.35
N ASP A 90 12.24 -21.52 23.31
CA ASP A 90 12.22 -22.68 24.19
C ASP A 90 12.72 -22.27 25.57
N GLY A 91 11.76 -22.04 26.49
CA GLY A 91 12.05 -21.66 27.86
C GLY A 91 12.86 -22.72 28.63
N LEU A 92 13.39 -22.32 29.80
CA LEU A 92 14.19 -23.18 30.66
C LEU A 92 13.33 -24.38 31.15
N PHE A 93 13.67 -25.60 30.72
CA PHE A 93 12.94 -26.83 31.06
C PHE A 93 11.45 -26.85 30.64
N GLY A 94 11.08 -26.16 29.56
CA GLY A 94 9.72 -26.17 29.03
C GLY A 94 8.72 -25.31 29.81
N PHE A 95 9.16 -24.64 30.88
CA PHE A 95 8.41 -23.61 31.58
C PHE A 95 8.79 -22.24 31.01
N PHE A 96 7.80 -21.34 30.87
CA PHE A 96 7.98 -19.96 30.37
C PHE A 96 8.38 -19.85 28.88
N LYS A 97 7.58 -20.45 27.98
CA LYS A 97 7.68 -20.13 26.55
C LYS A 97 7.11 -18.73 26.30
N SER A 98 7.86 -17.90 25.59
CA SER A 98 7.37 -16.62 25.08
C SER A 98 7.15 -16.76 23.59
N ASP A 99 5.94 -16.43 23.12
CA ASP A 99 5.62 -16.35 21.69
C ASP A 99 5.52 -14.89 21.25
N VAL A 100 6.01 -14.62 20.04
CA VAL A 100 5.78 -13.37 19.33
C VAL A 100 4.83 -13.63 18.20
N ARG A 101 3.76 -12.84 18.12
CA ARG A 101 2.73 -12.94 17.09
C ARG A 101 2.79 -11.77 16.12
N SER A 102 2.33 -12.01 14.90
CA SER A 102 2.26 -10.98 13.87
C SER A 102 1.24 -9.90 14.25
N PRO A 103 1.62 -8.62 14.28
CA PRO A 103 0.67 -7.52 14.49
C PRO A 103 -0.17 -7.20 13.24
N ILE A 104 0.26 -7.63 12.05
CA ILE A 104 -0.37 -7.33 10.76
C ILE A 104 -0.54 -8.58 9.88
N SER A 105 -1.41 -8.47 8.88
CA SER A 105 -1.45 -9.44 7.77
C SER A 105 -0.65 -8.88 6.59
N GLY A 106 0.30 -9.65 6.07
CA GLY A 106 1.24 -9.18 5.07
C GLY A 106 2.33 -10.19 4.74
N THR A 107 3.43 -9.70 4.18
CA THR A 107 4.61 -10.50 3.86
C THR A 107 5.83 -10.05 4.66
N ILE A 108 6.72 -10.98 4.94
CA ILE A 108 8.02 -10.68 5.55
C ILE A 108 8.95 -10.17 4.46
N GLU A 109 9.38 -8.93 4.59
CA GLU A 109 10.25 -8.27 3.62
C GLU A 109 11.72 -8.53 3.91
N SER A 110 12.12 -8.44 5.18
CA SER A 110 13.48 -8.75 5.60
C SER A 110 13.57 -9.03 7.11
N ILE A 111 14.62 -9.74 7.49
CA ILE A 111 14.95 -10.05 8.88
C ILE A 111 16.37 -9.55 9.16
N SER A 112 16.52 -8.70 10.17
CA SER A 112 17.83 -8.15 10.55
C SER A 112 18.39 -8.85 11.78
N ASP A 113 19.48 -9.58 11.59
CA ASP A 113 20.33 -10.18 12.63
C ASP A 113 21.15 -9.14 13.44
N VAL A 114 21.44 -7.97 12.84
CA VAL A 114 22.13 -6.86 13.53
C VAL A 114 21.24 -6.18 14.56
N THR A 115 19.97 -5.93 14.21
CA THR A 115 19.03 -5.17 15.06
C THR A 115 17.98 -6.03 15.74
N GLY A 116 17.86 -7.30 15.35
CA GLY A 116 16.90 -8.24 15.94
C GLY A 116 15.46 -7.88 15.64
N GLN A 117 15.19 -7.33 14.45
CA GLN A 117 13.86 -6.89 14.03
C GLN A 117 13.48 -7.46 12.66
N ILE A 118 12.17 -7.66 12.48
CA ILE A 118 11.57 -8.10 11.23
C ILE A 118 10.85 -6.93 10.59
N VAL A 119 11.08 -6.73 9.30
CA VAL A 119 10.34 -5.80 8.47
C VAL A 119 9.21 -6.56 7.79
N MET A 120 7.98 -6.16 8.06
CA MET A 120 6.78 -6.74 7.47
C MET A 120 6.07 -5.69 6.63
N ARG A 121 5.51 -6.11 5.50
CA ARG A 121 4.78 -5.25 4.56
C ARG A 121 3.34 -5.72 4.43
N GLU A 122 2.39 -4.83 4.66
CA GLU A 122 0.96 -5.11 4.44
C GLU A 122 0.68 -5.39 2.96
N ALA A 123 -0.47 -6.05 2.70
CA ALA A 123 -0.93 -6.28 1.35
C ALA A 123 -1.05 -4.95 0.54
N PRO A 124 -0.76 -4.98 -0.77
CA PRO A 124 -0.92 -3.79 -1.61
C PRO A 124 -2.36 -3.29 -1.60
N ILE A 125 -2.54 -1.96 -1.64
CA ILE A 125 -3.85 -1.32 -1.66
C ILE A 125 -4.17 -0.92 -3.12
N PRO A 126 -5.15 -1.56 -3.77
CA PRO A 126 -5.52 -1.21 -5.14
C PRO A 126 -6.16 0.18 -5.16
N VAL A 127 -5.68 1.03 -6.06
CA VAL A 127 -6.22 2.36 -6.33
C VAL A 127 -6.66 2.45 -7.78
N GLU A 128 -7.92 2.76 -7.96
CA GLU A 128 -8.55 2.92 -9.26
C GLU A 128 -8.99 4.36 -9.48
N VAL A 129 -8.96 4.79 -10.73
CA VAL A 129 -9.42 6.12 -11.13
C VAL A 129 -10.41 5.97 -12.26
N ASP A 130 -11.62 6.48 -12.01
CA ASP A 130 -12.70 6.58 -12.98
C ASP A 130 -12.45 7.69 -14.04
N ALA A 131 -13.23 7.65 -15.12
CA ALA A 131 -13.22 8.69 -16.14
C ALA A 131 -13.82 10.01 -15.66
N TYR A 132 -14.72 9.97 -14.67
CA TYR A 132 -15.49 11.07 -14.08
C TYR A 132 -16.52 11.71 -15.04
N VAL A 133 -16.27 11.74 -16.34
CA VAL A 133 -17.18 12.29 -17.35
C VAL A 133 -17.21 11.38 -18.56
N LYS A 134 -18.42 11.16 -19.10
CA LYS A 134 -18.60 10.46 -20.37
C LYS A 134 -17.93 11.23 -21.51
N GLY A 135 -17.11 10.54 -22.31
CA GLY A 135 -16.40 11.17 -23.41
C GLY A 135 -15.43 10.23 -24.08
N TYR A 136 -14.29 10.79 -24.50
CA TYR A 136 -13.25 10.05 -25.20
C TYR A 136 -11.91 10.28 -24.52
N ARG A 137 -11.07 9.24 -24.43
CA ARG A 137 -9.72 9.38 -23.89
C ARG A 137 -8.82 10.16 -24.85
N VAL A 138 -8.30 11.30 -24.40
CA VAL A 138 -7.48 12.19 -25.24
C VAL A 138 -6.00 11.78 -25.27
N GLY A 139 -5.49 11.11 -24.24
CA GLY A 139 -4.11 10.59 -24.20
C GLY A 139 -3.64 10.11 -22.82
N CYS A 140 -2.42 9.57 -22.76
CA CYS A 140 -1.66 9.29 -21.53
C CYS A 140 -0.44 10.19 -21.48
N GLU A 141 -0.09 10.69 -20.31
CA GLU A 141 1.24 11.24 -20.05
C GLU A 141 1.81 10.52 -18.83
N LYS A 142 2.97 9.87 -18.99
CA LYS A 142 3.69 9.24 -17.87
C LYS A 142 4.56 10.32 -17.22
N ARG A 143 4.06 10.99 -16.18
CA ARG A 143 4.90 11.89 -15.37
C ARG A 143 5.44 11.14 -14.17
N MET A 144 6.76 10.99 -14.13
CA MET A 144 7.46 10.55 -12.92
C MET A 144 7.55 11.75 -11.99
N LYS A 145 7.02 11.64 -10.77
CA LYS A 145 7.48 12.53 -9.69
C LYS A 145 8.86 12.02 -9.32
N VAL A 146 9.88 12.85 -9.59
CA VAL A 146 11.23 12.71 -9.02
C VAL A 146 11.18 13.29 -7.61
#